data_AF-A0A920KP30-F1
#
_entry.id   AF-A0A920KP30-F1
#
_cell.length_a   1.000
_cell.length_b   1.000
_cell.length_c   1.000
_cell.angle_alpha   90.00
_cell.angle_beta   90.00
_cell.angle_gamma   90.00
#
_symmetry.space_group_name_H-M   'P 1'
#
loop_
_entity.id
_entity.type
_entity.pdbx_description
1 polymer ?
#
loop_
_entity_poly.entity_id
_entity_poly.type
_entity_poly.pdbx_seq_one_letter_code
_entity_poly.pdbx_strand_id
1 'polypeptide(L)'
;MEYFFVFAAALSFMGALTAVLQVRQIGWAVWIWFGSGWINGELALWLIGGQLGLVALWIASAGVTAPAFAVGLSLMIAAWVLLALALRDGFDAGAAFSRALRSALGADFMTQLPAARRIRLEQQIHSREWLWPFRFRRPGVRYVRNVAYSTAGKRGLLDVYLPVAQGKRRPVLLQVHGGAWMMGHKSEQAQPLLHRMVEMGWVGVSINYRLAPRDAYPAQIIDVKKAIAWVRQHIEEYGGDPDFIVVTGGSAGGHLSLLAGLTPGHSDWQEGFEGVDTAVQGVLAMYPVVDLTNRHGIRQQDRMDGFITRRIIQQTRETAPHVFEDGSPISWIQRDGCCRGGPAFLCCSRYPRFAGVGGRSAPLCC
;
A
#
# COMPACT_ATOMS: atom_id res chain seq x y z
N MET A 1 6.42 -25.26 32.40
CA MET A 1 5.26 -24.62 31.76
C MET A 1 5.13 -23.14 32.14
N GLU A 2 5.35 -22.75 33.40
CA GLU A 2 5.15 -21.36 33.88
C GLU A 2 5.98 -20.30 33.13
N TYR A 3 7.27 -20.55 32.94
CA TYR A 3 8.13 -19.65 32.17
C TYR A 3 7.69 -19.48 30.71
N PHE A 4 7.10 -20.52 30.11
CA PHE A 4 6.62 -20.47 28.74
C PHE A 4 5.40 -19.53 28.60
N PHE A 5 4.46 -19.58 29.54
CA PHE A 5 3.28 -18.72 29.50
C PHE A 5 3.63 -17.25 29.70
N VAL A 6 4.49 -16.95 30.68
CA VAL A 6 4.97 -15.58 30.89
C VAL A 6 5.77 -15.08 29.69
N PHE A 7 6.62 -15.92 29.09
CA PHE A 7 7.36 -15.58 27.88
C PHE A 7 6.42 -15.29 26.69
N ALA A 8 5.42 -16.14 26.46
CA ALA A 8 4.42 -15.94 25.40
C ALA A 8 3.59 -14.67 25.62
N ALA A 9 3.25 -14.36 26.88
CA ALA A 9 2.56 -13.14 27.25
C ALA A 9 3.42 -11.89 27.05
N ALA A 10 4.71 -11.94 27.42
CA ALA A 10 5.65 -10.86 27.17
C ALA A 10 5.85 -10.60 25.67
N LEU A 11 5.97 -11.67 24.86
CA LEU A 11 6.07 -11.54 23.40
C LEU A 11 4.81 -10.94 22.79
N SER A 12 3.63 -11.36 23.27
CA SER A 12 2.33 -10.82 22.85
C SER A 12 2.19 -9.34 23.19
N PHE A 13 2.58 -8.96 24.41
CA PHE A 13 2.59 -7.56 24.85
C PHE A 13 3.54 -6.71 24.01
N MET A 14 4.78 -7.18 23.78
CA MET A 14 5.74 -6.49 22.93
C MET A 14 5.24 -6.35 21.50
N GLY A 15 4.59 -7.37 20.94
CA GLY A 15 3.95 -7.30 19.63
C GLY A 15 2.80 -6.30 19.57
N ALA A 16 1.93 -6.28 20.58
CA ALA A 16 0.85 -5.30 20.66
C ALA A 16 1.39 -3.86 20.81
N LEU A 17 2.51 -3.70 21.51
CA LEU A 17 3.18 -2.42 21.68
C LEU A 17 3.68 -1.84 20.34
N THR A 18 4.23 -2.68 19.45
CA THR A 18 4.68 -2.23 18.12
C THR A 18 3.52 -1.79 17.22
N ALA A 19 2.29 -2.26 17.47
CA ALA A 19 1.11 -1.85 16.73
C ALA A 19 0.62 -0.44 17.09
N VAL A 20 0.86 0.03 18.32
CA VAL A 20 0.35 1.32 18.82
C VAL A 20 1.45 2.37 18.93
N LEU A 21 2.67 1.98 19.32
CA LEU A 21 3.78 2.91 19.53
C LEU A 21 4.54 3.21 18.24
N GLN A 22 4.69 4.51 17.97
CA GLN A 22 5.52 5.01 16.88
C GLN A 22 6.95 5.22 17.37
N VAL A 23 7.84 4.31 16.99
CA VAL A 23 9.26 4.45 17.29
C VAL A 23 10.02 4.88 16.03
N ARG A 24 10.74 6.00 16.13
CA ARG A 24 11.39 6.65 14.98
C ARG A 24 12.91 6.45 14.93
N GLN A 25 13.54 6.12 16.07
CA GLN A 25 14.99 6.06 16.21
C GLN A 25 15.46 4.74 16.86
N ILE A 26 15.33 3.63 16.13
CA ILE A 26 15.78 2.30 16.58
C ILE A 26 16.76 1.62 15.60
N GLY A 27 17.31 2.40 14.66
CA GLY A 27 18.28 1.91 13.69
C GLY A 27 17.77 0.70 12.90
N TRP A 28 18.55 -0.38 12.89
CA TRP A 28 18.22 -1.61 12.12
C TRP A 28 16.96 -2.32 12.61
N ALA A 29 16.59 -2.15 13.89
CA ALA A 29 15.41 -2.79 14.47
C ALA A 29 14.10 -2.20 13.91
N VAL A 30 14.15 -1.11 13.13
CA VAL A 30 12.98 -0.55 12.45
C VAL A 30 12.26 -1.56 11.56
N TRP A 31 12.99 -2.48 10.92
CA TRP A 31 12.39 -3.51 10.06
C TRP A 31 11.65 -4.56 10.87
N ILE A 32 12.21 -4.95 12.02
CA ILE A 32 11.55 -5.85 12.98
C ILE A 32 10.34 -5.16 13.58
N TRP A 33 10.48 -3.89 13.98
CA TRP A 33 9.39 -3.09 14.52
C TRP A 33 8.24 -2.96 13.53
N PHE A 34 8.55 -2.64 12.28
CA PHE A 34 7.58 -2.57 11.19
C PHE A 34 6.88 -3.91 10.95
N GLY A 35 7.65 -5.00 10.81
CA GLY A 35 7.07 -6.33 10.56
C GLY A 35 6.19 -6.80 11.71
N SER A 36 6.65 -6.60 12.95
CA SER A 36 5.88 -6.88 14.16
C SER A 36 4.60 -6.05 14.22
N GLY A 37 4.70 -4.74 14.04
CA GLY A 37 3.56 -3.83 14.09
C GLY A 37 2.54 -4.17 13.01
N TRP A 38 2.99 -4.45 11.78
CA TRP A 38 2.12 -4.85 10.67
C TRP A 38 1.31 -6.11 11.00
N ILE A 39 1.96 -7.18 11.48
CA ILE A 39 1.26 -8.42 11.85
C ILE A 39 0.26 -8.17 12.99
N ASN A 40 0.69 -7.45 14.03
CA ASN A 40 -0.14 -7.20 15.21
C ASN A 40 -1.32 -6.26 14.91
N GLY A 41 -1.14 -5.30 14.01
CA GLY A 41 -2.19 -4.40 13.55
C GLY A 41 -3.23 -5.11 12.68
N GLU A 42 -2.79 -5.80 11.64
CA GLU A 42 -3.69 -6.43 10.65
C GLU A 42 -4.43 -7.65 11.21
N LEU A 43 -3.80 -8.37 12.15
CA LEU A 43 -4.36 -9.60 12.75
C LEU A 43 -4.82 -9.42 14.20
N ALA A 44 -5.00 -8.18 14.67
CA ALA A 44 -5.33 -7.89 16.08
C ALA A 44 -6.49 -8.74 16.62
N LEU A 45 -7.58 -8.87 15.87
CA LEU A 45 -8.74 -9.69 16.27
C LEU A 45 -8.39 -11.18 16.45
N TRP A 46 -7.59 -11.73 15.54
CA TRP A 46 -7.15 -13.12 15.57
C TRP A 46 -6.16 -13.37 16.69
N LEU A 47 -5.27 -12.42 16.95
CA LEU A 47 -4.32 -12.48 18.05
C LEU A 47 -5.03 -12.46 19.41
N ILE A 48 -6.02 -11.59 19.59
CA ILE A 48 -6.88 -11.58 20.79
C ILE A 48 -7.54 -12.95 20.96
N GLY A 49 -8.19 -13.49 19.91
CA GLY A 49 -8.84 -14.80 19.96
C GLY A 49 -7.88 -15.95 20.30
N GLY A 50 -6.70 -15.98 19.66
CA GLY A 50 -5.66 -16.99 19.94
C GLY A 50 -5.09 -16.88 21.35
N GLN A 51 -4.87 -15.66 21.85
CA GLN A 51 -4.38 -15.40 23.21
C GLN A 51 -5.42 -15.80 24.26
N LEU A 52 -6.71 -15.52 24.02
CA LEU A 52 -7.80 -16.01 24.88
C LEU A 52 -7.82 -17.54 24.94
N GLY A 53 -7.63 -18.22 23.80
CA GLY A 53 -7.50 -19.67 23.74
C GLY A 53 -6.30 -20.19 24.54
N LEU A 54 -5.14 -19.52 24.46
CA LEU A 54 -3.95 -19.87 25.23
C LEU A 54 -4.18 -19.72 26.74
N VAL A 55 -4.83 -18.64 27.18
CA VAL A 55 -5.20 -18.43 28.59
C VAL A 55 -6.17 -19.51 29.06
N ALA A 56 -7.19 -19.85 28.27
CA ALA A 56 -8.15 -20.91 28.61
C ALA A 56 -7.47 -22.28 28.73
N LEU A 57 -6.58 -22.63 27.81
CA LEU A 57 -5.80 -23.86 27.86
C LEU A 57 -4.91 -23.91 29.11
N TRP A 58 -4.31 -22.78 29.48
CA TRP A 58 -3.53 -22.67 30.71
C TRP A 58 -4.39 -22.95 31.94
N ILE A 59 -5.53 -22.27 32.08
CA ILE A 59 -6.46 -22.45 33.20
C ILE A 59 -6.87 -23.93 33.33
N ALA A 60 -7.17 -24.58 32.21
CA ALA A 60 -7.59 -25.97 32.19
C ALA A 60 -6.47 -26.97 32.59
N SER A 61 -5.20 -26.65 32.31
CA SER A 61 -4.07 -27.57 32.49
C SER A 61 -3.25 -27.34 33.77
N ALA A 62 -3.10 -26.08 34.18
CA ALA A 62 -2.23 -25.68 35.28
C ALA A 62 -2.95 -24.86 36.38
N GLY A 63 -4.22 -24.52 36.17
CA GLY A 63 -5.00 -23.73 37.12
C GLY A 63 -4.56 -22.25 37.19
N VAL A 64 -5.01 -21.56 38.25
CA VAL A 64 -4.87 -20.10 38.40
C VAL A 64 -4.03 -19.66 39.60
N THR A 65 -3.55 -20.61 40.41
CA THR A 65 -2.92 -20.33 41.71
C THR A 65 -1.43 -19.97 41.58
N ALA A 66 -0.79 -20.29 40.46
CA ALA A 66 0.61 -19.97 40.22
C ALA A 66 0.82 -18.45 40.07
N PRO A 67 1.81 -17.83 40.76
CA PRO A 67 2.12 -16.40 40.59
C PRO A 67 2.44 -16.03 39.14
N ALA A 68 3.06 -16.94 38.40
CA ALA A 68 3.35 -16.80 36.98
C ALA A 68 2.07 -16.59 36.13
N PHE A 69 0.95 -17.17 36.54
CA PHE A 69 -0.34 -16.97 35.86
C PHE A 69 -0.82 -15.53 36.00
N ALA A 70 -0.75 -14.95 37.20
CA ALA A 70 -1.16 -13.56 37.43
C ALA A 70 -0.31 -12.57 36.60
N VAL A 71 1.01 -12.78 36.54
CA VAL A 71 1.92 -11.96 35.72
C VAL A 71 1.60 -12.11 34.24
N GLY A 72 1.49 -13.35 33.74
CA GLY A 72 1.20 -13.61 32.34
C GLY A 72 -0.17 -13.08 31.91
N LEU A 73 -1.20 -13.26 32.74
CA LEU A 73 -2.54 -12.71 32.48
C LEU A 73 -2.53 -11.19 32.43
N SER A 74 -1.79 -10.53 33.33
CA SER A 74 -1.67 -9.06 33.32
C SER A 74 -1.05 -8.54 32.02
N LEU A 75 0.00 -9.22 31.53
CA LEU A 75 0.63 -8.89 30.24
C LEU A 75 -0.33 -9.14 29.06
N MET A 76 -1.12 -10.22 29.09
CA MET A 76 -2.12 -10.50 28.06
C MET A 76 -3.24 -9.45 28.05
N ILE A 77 -3.76 -9.07 29.22
CA ILE A 77 -4.76 -8.00 29.33
C ILE A 77 -4.21 -6.69 28.77
N ALA A 78 -2.97 -6.33 29.13
CA ALA A 78 -2.32 -5.14 28.59
C ALA A 78 -2.16 -5.22 27.05
N ALA A 79 -1.78 -6.39 26.52
CA ALA A 79 -1.72 -6.64 25.09
C ALA A 79 -3.08 -6.47 24.42
N TRP A 80 -4.16 -7.01 24.99
CA TRP A 80 -5.52 -6.87 24.46
C TRP A 80 -6.01 -5.43 24.44
N VAL A 81 -5.70 -4.65 25.47
CA VAL A 81 -6.01 -3.21 25.49
C VAL A 81 -5.30 -2.50 24.34
N LEU A 82 -4.01 -2.76 24.15
CA LEU A 82 -3.24 -2.17 23.03
C LEU A 82 -3.79 -2.60 21.66
N LEU A 83 -4.11 -3.88 21.47
CA LEU A 83 -4.72 -4.38 20.23
C LEU A 83 -6.12 -3.81 20.00
N ALA A 84 -6.92 -3.61 21.06
CA ALA A 84 -8.22 -2.96 20.97
C ALA A 84 -8.10 -1.48 20.58
N LEU A 85 -7.08 -0.78 21.08
CA LEU A 85 -6.77 0.59 20.64
C LEU A 85 -6.35 0.62 19.16
N ALA A 86 -5.52 -0.33 18.71
CA ALA A 86 -5.16 -0.45 17.30
C ALA A 86 -6.39 -0.72 16.40
N LEU A 87 -7.32 -1.58 16.85
CA LEU A 87 -8.58 -1.84 16.16
C LEU A 87 -9.48 -0.60 16.11
N ARG A 88 -9.60 0.14 17.21
CA ARG A 88 -10.36 1.40 17.26
C ARG A 88 -9.85 2.40 16.24
N ASP A 89 -8.52 2.60 16.19
CA ASP A 89 -7.89 3.49 15.21
C ASP A 89 -8.19 3.05 13.76
N GLY A 90 -8.24 1.73 13.51
CA GLY A 90 -8.66 1.16 12.23
C GLY A 90 -10.12 1.49 11.87
N PHE A 91 -11.04 1.39 12.83
CA PHE A 91 -12.45 1.73 12.60
C PHE A 91 -12.67 3.24 12.39
N ASP A 92 -11.88 4.09 13.05
CA ASP A 92 -11.94 5.54 12.89
C ASP A 92 -11.39 6.03 11.53
N ALA A 93 -10.67 5.19 10.79
CA ALA A 93 -10.09 5.54 9.49
C ALA A 93 -11.16 5.98 8.47
N GLY A 94 -12.34 5.34 8.46
CA GLY A 94 -13.44 5.71 7.58
C GLY A 94 -14.00 7.10 7.89
N ALA A 95 -14.11 7.45 9.18
CA ALA A 95 -14.54 8.78 9.61
C ALA A 95 -13.47 9.84 9.29
N ALA A 96 -12.19 9.52 9.48
CA ALA A 96 -11.09 10.41 9.11
C ALA A 96 -11.05 10.68 7.60
N PHE A 97 -11.20 9.63 6.79
CA PHE A 97 -11.28 9.74 5.33
C PHE A 97 -12.49 10.56 4.90
N SER A 98 -13.66 10.31 5.48
CA SER A 98 -14.89 11.07 5.20
C SER A 98 -14.74 12.55 5.55
N ARG A 99 -14.05 12.90 6.65
CA ARG A 99 -13.74 14.28 6.99
C ARG A 99 -12.80 14.91 5.96
N ALA A 100 -11.75 14.21 5.55
CA ALA A 100 -10.82 14.70 4.53
C ALA A 100 -11.53 14.95 3.19
N LEU A 101 -12.40 14.04 2.75
CA LEU A 101 -13.21 14.23 1.55
C LEU A 101 -14.13 15.44 1.64
N ARG A 102 -14.82 15.63 2.77
CA ARG A 102 -15.67 16.82 2.98
C ARG A 102 -14.86 18.12 2.98
N SER A 103 -13.64 18.10 3.52
CA SER A 103 -12.75 19.27 3.49
C SER A 103 -12.26 19.57 2.07
N ALA A 104 -11.97 18.56 1.26
CA ALA A 104 -11.44 18.73 -0.09
C ALA A 104 -12.51 19.00 -1.15
N LEU A 105 -13.67 18.34 -1.06
CA LEU A 105 -14.73 18.34 -2.08
C LEU A 105 -15.99 19.13 -1.66
N GLY A 106 -16.02 19.67 -0.45
CA GLY A 106 -17.20 20.32 0.13
C GLY A 106 -18.07 19.38 0.96
N ALA A 107 -18.82 19.93 1.92
CA ALA A 107 -19.64 19.14 2.85
C ALA A 107 -20.80 18.40 2.15
N ASP A 108 -21.24 18.91 1.00
CA ASP A 108 -22.35 18.43 0.18
C ASP A 108 -21.90 17.57 -1.01
N PHE A 109 -20.61 17.21 -1.13
CA PHE A 109 -20.12 16.44 -2.29
C PHE A 109 -20.92 15.16 -2.56
N MET A 110 -21.42 14.50 -1.51
CA MET A 110 -22.26 13.31 -1.64
C MET A 110 -23.59 13.60 -2.33
N THR A 111 -24.21 14.77 -2.09
CA THR A 111 -25.49 15.15 -2.71
C THR A 111 -25.32 15.53 -4.18
N GLN A 112 -24.12 15.97 -4.57
CA GLN A 112 -23.75 16.27 -5.96
C GLN A 112 -23.50 15.00 -6.79
N LEU A 113 -23.22 13.86 -6.15
CA LEU A 113 -23.02 12.60 -6.86
C LEU A 113 -24.34 12.03 -7.39
N PRO A 114 -24.38 11.50 -8.64
CA PRO A 114 -25.52 10.77 -9.16
C PRO A 114 -25.93 9.63 -8.22
N ALA A 115 -27.25 9.44 -8.00
CA ALA A 115 -27.78 8.47 -7.05
C ALA A 115 -27.21 7.05 -7.26
N ALA A 116 -27.06 6.63 -8.52
CA ALA A 116 -26.49 5.33 -8.87
C ALA A 116 -25.04 5.13 -8.40
N ARG A 117 -24.23 6.21 -8.32
CA ARG A 117 -22.86 6.16 -7.78
C ARG A 117 -22.86 6.23 -6.26
N ARG A 118 -23.74 7.06 -5.69
CA ARG A 118 -23.88 7.26 -4.25
C ARG A 118 -24.19 5.95 -3.51
N ILE A 119 -25.17 5.19 -3.99
CA ILE A 119 -25.56 3.89 -3.40
C ILE A 119 -24.39 2.90 -3.32
N ARG A 120 -23.49 2.91 -4.32
CA ARG A 120 -22.31 2.02 -4.31
C ARG A 120 -21.25 2.44 -3.29
N LEU A 121 -21.12 3.75 -3.04
CA LEU A 121 -20.18 4.30 -2.05
C LEU A 121 -20.68 4.10 -0.60
N GLU A 122 -21.99 4.03 -0.40
CA GLU A 122 -22.61 3.80 0.91
C GLU A 122 -22.48 2.34 1.40
N GLN A 123 -22.17 1.41 0.49
CA GLN A 123 -21.90 0.01 0.85
C GLN A 123 -20.52 -0.12 1.53
N GLN A 124 -20.53 -0.14 2.87
CA GLN A 124 -19.36 -0.32 3.71
C GLN A 124 -18.83 -1.76 3.70
N ILE A 125 -17.54 -1.92 4.06
CA ILE A 125 -16.93 -3.22 4.30
C ILE A 125 -17.67 -3.89 5.46
N HIS A 126 -18.21 -5.08 5.24
CA HIS A 126 -18.93 -5.79 6.29
C HIS A 126 -17.94 -6.39 7.31
N SER A 127 -18.25 -6.28 8.60
CA SER A 127 -17.42 -6.84 9.68
C SER A 127 -17.14 -8.34 9.52
N ARG A 128 -18.05 -9.11 8.91
CA ARG A 128 -17.85 -10.53 8.58
C ARG A 128 -16.67 -10.81 7.65
N GLU A 129 -16.25 -9.85 6.84
CA GLU A 129 -15.10 -9.99 5.93
C GLU A 129 -13.77 -10.10 6.70
N TRP A 130 -13.74 -9.60 7.93
CA TRP A 130 -12.56 -9.62 8.82
C TRP A 130 -12.31 -11.00 9.43
N LEU A 131 -13.33 -11.85 9.46
CA LEU A 131 -13.24 -13.25 9.90
C LEU A 131 -12.58 -14.16 8.85
N TRP A 132 -12.14 -13.62 7.72
CA TRP A 132 -11.48 -14.39 6.68
C TRP A 132 -10.29 -13.62 6.07
N PRO A 133 -9.25 -13.30 6.87
CA PRO A 133 -8.18 -12.36 6.50
C PRO A 133 -7.33 -12.82 5.30
N PHE A 134 -7.45 -14.08 4.89
CA PHE A 134 -6.73 -14.65 3.74
C PHE A 134 -7.65 -15.02 2.57
N ARG A 135 -8.98 -14.81 2.70
CA ARG A 135 -9.96 -15.16 1.66
C ARG A 135 -10.33 -13.91 0.88
N PHE A 136 -9.60 -13.65 -0.20
CA PHE A 136 -9.85 -12.47 -1.03
C PHE A 136 -10.76 -12.72 -2.23
N ARG A 137 -11.08 -13.99 -2.57
CA ARG A 137 -11.95 -14.32 -3.70
C ARG A 137 -13.38 -13.84 -3.46
N ARG A 138 -13.84 -12.91 -4.30
CA ARG A 138 -15.23 -12.45 -4.32
C ARG A 138 -16.03 -13.08 -5.46
N PRO A 139 -17.29 -13.50 -5.24
CA PRO A 139 -18.19 -13.88 -6.33
C PRO A 139 -18.29 -12.75 -7.34
N GLY A 140 -18.31 -13.05 -8.64
CA GLY A 140 -18.46 -12.02 -9.67
C GLY A 140 -17.15 -11.41 -10.19
N VAL A 141 -15.98 -11.95 -9.82
CA VAL A 141 -14.67 -11.56 -10.38
C VAL A 141 -14.06 -12.71 -11.19
N ARG A 142 -13.68 -12.44 -12.45
CA ARG A 142 -12.90 -13.32 -13.33
C ARG A 142 -11.47 -12.80 -13.47
N TYR A 143 -10.50 -13.70 -13.63
CA TYR A 143 -9.10 -13.34 -13.80
C TYR A 143 -8.56 -13.84 -15.15
N VAL A 144 -7.77 -13.01 -15.80
CA VAL A 144 -6.82 -13.43 -16.84
C VAL A 144 -5.43 -13.24 -16.27
N ARG A 145 -4.69 -14.33 -16.10
CA ARG A 145 -3.42 -14.33 -15.38
C ARG A 145 -2.24 -14.36 -16.32
N ASN A 146 -1.12 -13.80 -15.87
CA ASN A 146 0.19 -13.88 -16.52
C ASN A 146 0.17 -13.39 -17.97
N VAL A 147 -0.56 -12.30 -18.23
CA VAL A 147 -0.51 -11.60 -19.50
C VAL A 147 0.83 -10.87 -19.58
N ALA A 148 1.59 -11.08 -20.66
CA ALA A 148 2.86 -10.41 -20.84
C ALA A 148 2.65 -8.97 -21.33
N TYR A 149 3.32 -8.01 -20.68
CA TYR A 149 3.36 -6.61 -21.10
C TYR A 149 4.79 -6.16 -21.45
N SER A 150 5.81 -6.97 -21.12
CA SER A 150 7.20 -6.71 -21.50
C SER A 150 7.99 -8.00 -21.63
N THR A 151 9.24 -7.89 -22.12
CA THR A 151 10.17 -9.01 -22.30
C THR A 151 10.91 -9.42 -21.02
N ALA A 152 10.60 -8.81 -19.87
CA ALA A 152 11.29 -9.06 -18.59
C ALA A 152 10.89 -10.39 -17.90
N GLY A 153 10.54 -11.41 -18.68
CA GLY A 153 10.09 -12.71 -18.20
C GLY A 153 8.96 -12.59 -17.18
N LYS A 154 9.07 -13.29 -16.03
CA LYS A 154 8.06 -13.26 -14.96
C LYS A 154 7.80 -11.86 -14.38
N ARG A 155 8.75 -10.93 -14.52
CA ARG A 155 8.63 -9.55 -14.06
C ARG A 155 7.89 -8.65 -15.06
N GLY A 156 7.83 -9.04 -16.33
CA GLY A 156 7.02 -8.41 -17.37
C GLY A 156 5.60 -8.96 -17.49
N LEU A 157 5.03 -9.49 -16.40
CA LEU A 157 3.69 -10.10 -16.38
C LEU A 157 2.72 -9.30 -15.53
N LEU A 158 1.47 -9.26 -15.97
CA LEU A 158 0.33 -8.70 -15.26
C LEU A 158 -0.85 -9.67 -15.18
N ASP A 159 -1.77 -9.38 -14.27
CA ASP A 159 -3.06 -10.06 -14.13
C ASP A 159 -4.18 -9.04 -14.33
N VAL A 160 -5.21 -9.41 -15.09
CA VAL A 160 -6.40 -8.59 -15.35
C VAL A 160 -7.59 -9.16 -14.57
N TYR A 161 -8.25 -8.30 -13.79
CA TYR A 161 -9.37 -8.59 -12.92
C TYR A 161 -10.63 -7.97 -13.54
N LEU A 162 -11.64 -8.80 -13.79
CA LEU A 162 -12.79 -8.44 -14.61
C LEU A 162 -14.09 -8.72 -13.87
N PRO A 163 -15.08 -7.82 -13.95
CA PRO A 163 -16.40 -8.13 -13.44
C PRO A 163 -17.03 -9.20 -14.35
N VAL A 164 -17.79 -10.11 -13.75
CA VAL A 164 -18.50 -11.17 -14.49
C VAL A 164 -19.56 -10.57 -15.40
N ALA A 165 -20.21 -9.48 -14.99
CA ALA A 165 -21.09 -8.73 -15.85
C ALA A 165 -20.33 -8.22 -17.08
N GLN A 166 -20.91 -8.36 -18.27
CA GLN A 166 -20.34 -7.77 -19.48
C GLN A 166 -20.50 -6.24 -19.49
N GLY A 167 -19.61 -5.56 -20.20
CA GLY A 167 -19.59 -4.10 -20.31
C GLY A 167 -18.33 -3.63 -21.02
N LYS A 168 -18.36 -2.39 -21.49
CA LYS A 168 -17.27 -1.74 -22.22
C LYS A 168 -16.90 -0.42 -21.55
N ARG A 169 -15.73 0.12 -21.89
CA ARG A 169 -15.25 1.43 -21.43
C ARG A 169 -15.35 1.59 -19.91
N ARG A 170 -14.89 0.56 -19.19
CA ARG A 170 -14.84 0.58 -17.72
C ARG A 170 -13.58 1.25 -17.23
N PRO A 171 -13.65 2.14 -16.22
CA PRO A 171 -12.45 2.74 -15.66
C PRO A 171 -11.47 1.67 -15.16
N VAL A 172 -10.18 1.91 -15.38
CA VAL A 172 -9.11 0.96 -15.09
C VAL A 172 -8.38 1.36 -13.81
N LEU A 173 -8.20 0.41 -12.89
CA LEU A 173 -7.35 0.56 -11.71
C LEU A 173 -6.08 -0.26 -11.89
N LEU A 174 -4.95 0.40 -12.12
CA LEU A 174 -3.63 -0.19 -12.24
C LEU A 174 -2.92 -0.24 -10.87
N GLN A 175 -2.73 -1.43 -10.34
CA GLN A 175 -2.03 -1.68 -9.08
C GLN A 175 -0.56 -1.99 -9.31
N VAL A 176 0.29 -1.24 -8.61
CA VAL A 176 1.73 -1.49 -8.43
C VAL A 176 1.98 -1.98 -7.00
N HIS A 177 2.59 -3.16 -6.84
CA HIS A 177 2.87 -3.71 -5.52
C HIS A 177 4.00 -2.95 -4.79
N GLY A 178 4.02 -2.99 -3.45
CA GLY A 178 5.13 -2.51 -2.64
C GLY A 178 6.26 -3.54 -2.51
N GLY A 179 7.09 -3.41 -1.47
CA GLY A 179 8.19 -4.36 -1.19
C GLY A 179 9.59 -3.78 -1.38
N ALA A 180 9.78 -2.51 -1.01
CA ALA A 180 11.08 -1.82 -1.02
C ALA A 180 11.86 -1.99 -2.34
N TRP A 181 11.15 -2.04 -3.48
CA TRP A 181 11.69 -2.26 -4.83
C TRP A 181 12.48 -3.58 -5.03
N MET A 182 12.56 -4.42 -4.01
CA MET A 182 13.39 -5.64 -4.00
C MET A 182 12.59 -6.94 -3.90
N MET A 183 11.33 -6.85 -3.47
CA MET A 183 10.43 -7.99 -3.30
C MET A 183 9.00 -7.63 -3.70
N GLY A 184 8.15 -8.66 -3.71
CA GLY A 184 6.73 -8.54 -3.97
C GLY A 184 6.28 -9.19 -5.29
N HIS A 185 4.97 -9.32 -5.41
CA HIS A 185 4.29 -9.93 -6.56
C HIS A 185 2.87 -9.38 -6.77
N LYS A 186 2.41 -9.40 -8.02
CA LYS A 186 1.05 -8.98 -8.46
C LYS A 186 -0.13 -9.69 -7.80
N SER A 187 0.12 -10.76 -7.05
CA SER A 187 -0.93 -11.53 -6.34
C SER A 187 -1.02 -11.23 -4.84
N GLU A 188 -0.39 -10.16 -4.36
CA GLU A 188 -0.25 -9.86 -2.92
C GLU A 188 -1.15 -8.69 -2.46
N GLN A 189 -0.56 -7.54 -2.15
CA GLN A 189 -1.09 -6.52 -1.23
C GLN A 189 -2.46 -5.92 -1.58
N ALA A 190 -2.88 -5.98 -2.84
CA ALA A 190 -4.05 -5.25 -3.32
C ALA A 190 -5.26 -6.12 -3.66
N GLN A 191 -5.22 -7.43 -3.38
CA GLN A 191 -6.34 -8.31 -3.68
C GLN A 191 -7.68 -7.78 -3.12
N PRO A 192 -7.79 -7.32 -1.86
CA PRO A 192 -9.05 -6.77 -1.36
C PRO A 192 -9.56 -5.57 -2.17
N LEU A 193 -8.66 -4.62 -2.47
CA LEU A 193 -8.98 -3.39 -3.20
C LEU A 193 -9.41 -3.73 -4.64
N LEU A 194 -8.62 -4.51 -5.36
CA LEU A 194 -8.90 -4.89 -6.75
C LEU A 194 -10.26 -5.59 -6.87
N HIS A 195 -10.56 -6.55 -6.01
CA HIS A 195 -11.85 -7.25 -6.08
C HIS A 195 -13.01 -6.32 -5.76
N ARG A 196 -12.87 -5.44 -4.77
CA ARG A 196 -13.93 -4.47 -4.44
C ARG A 196 -14.17 -3.49 -5.59
N MET A 197 -13.11 -2.99 -6.22
CA MET A 197 -13.21 -2.06 -7.35
C MET A 197 -13.85 -2.73 -8.56
N VAL A 198 -13.51 -3.99 -8.81
CA VAL A 198 -14.12 -4.79 -9.87
C VAL A 198 -15.61 -5.04 -9.61
N GLU A 199 -16.02 -5.36 -8.37
CA GLU A 199 -17.44 -5.42 -8.00
C GLU A 199 -18.18 -4.10 -8.26
N MET A 200 -17.50 -2.97 -8.11
CA MET A 200 -18.04 -1.64 -8.42
C MET A 200 -18.04 -1.31 -9.92
N GLY A 201 -17.60 -2.23 -10.78
CA GLY A 201 -17.65 -2.14 -12.24
C GLY A 201 -16.37 -1.65 -12.91
N TRP A 202 -15.24 -1.62 -12.19
CA TRP A 202 -13.93 -1.29 -12.74
C TRP A 202 -13.25 -2.51 -13.37
N VAL A 203 -12.25 -2.27 -14.20
CA VAL A 203 -11.26 -3.29 -14.58
C VAL A 203 -10.03 -3.11 -13.70
N GLY A 204 -9.61 -4.16 -13.00
CA GLY A 204 -8.39 -4.14 -12.22
C GLY A 204 -7.22 -4.70 -13.02
N VAL A 205 -6.04 -4.09 -12.92
CA VAL A 205 -4.81 -4.60 -13.52
C VAL A 205 -3.76 -4.64 -12.41
N SER A 206 -3.10 -5.77 -12.19
CA SER A 206 -2.00 -5.86 -11.22
C SER A 206 -0.73 -6.35 -11.87
N ILE A 207 0.36 -5.63 -11.69
CA ILE A 207 1.60 -5.85 -12.44
C ILE A 207 2.70 -6.38 -11.52
N ASN A 208 3.54 -7.25 -12.06
CA ASN A 208 4.92 -7.37 -11.59
C ASN A 208 5.76 -6.27 -12.25
N TYR A 209 6.91 -5.95 -11.68
CA TYR A 209 7.94 -5.12 -12.29
C TYR A 209 9.33 -5.63 -11.86
N ARG A 210 10.39 -5.31 -12.62
CA ARG A 210 11.77 -5.72 -12.33
C ARG A 210 12.24 -5.25 -10.95
N LEU A 211 13.04 -6.05 -10.26
CA LEU A 211 13.38 -5.80 -8.85
C LEU A 211 14.88 -5.60 -8.65
N ALA A 212 15.21 -4.64 -7.80
CA ALA A 212 16.54 -4.44 -7.27
C ALA A 212 16.94 -5.60 -6.33
N PRO A 213 18.24 -5.89 -6.13
CA PRO A 213 19.39 -5.28 -6.79
C PRO A 213 19.70 -5.88 -8.17
N ARG A 214 18.92 -6.86 -8.65
CA ARG A 214 19.17 -7.46 -9.98
C ARG A 214 18.97 -6.43 -11.08
N ASP A 215 17.90 -5.67 -11.00
CA ASP A 215 17.56 -4.60 -11.93
C ASP A 215 17.55 -3.28 -11.15
N ALA A 216 18.61 -2.48 -11.29
CA ALA A 216 18.73 -1.19 -10.62
C ALA A 216 17.65 -0.20 -11.10
N TYR A 217 17.30 0.76 -10.24
CA TYR A 217 16.49 1.90 -10.63
C TYR A 217 17.19 2.67 -11.78
N PRO A 218 16.47 3.10 -12.85
CA PRO A 218 15.02 3.27 -12.99
C PRO A 218 14.23 2.11 -13.61
N ALA A 219 14.75 0.87 -13.64
CA ALA A 219 14.06 -0.27 -14.27
C ALA A 219 12.59 -0.44 -13.80
N GLN A 220 12.32 -0.19 -12.52
CA GLN A 220 10.99 -0.30 -11.92
C GLN A 220 9.99 0.69 -12.53
N ILE A 221 10.35 1.97 -12.64
CA ILE A 221 9.42 3.00 -13.14
C ILE A 221 9.19 2.86 -14.65
N ILE A 222 10.22 2.42 -15.39
CA ILE A 222 10.10 2.06 -16.81
C ILE A 222 9.06 0.94 -16.97
N ASP A 223 9.10 -0.09 -16.13
CA ASP A 223 8.15 -1.20 -16.20
C ASP A 223 6.71 -0.77 -15.87
N VAL A 224 6.52 0.15 -14.91
CA VAL A 224 5.19 0.75 -14.65
C VAL A 224 4.68 1.50 -15.87
N LYS A 225 5.53 2.31 -16.52
CA LYS A 225 5.17 3.03 -17.76
C LYS A 225 4.87 2.08 -18.92
N LYS A 226 5.63 1.00 -19.09
CA LYS A 226 5.33 -0.07 -20.06
C LYS A 226 3.98 -0.73 -19.78
N ALA A 227 3.63 -0.94 -18.52
CA ALA A 227 2.31 -1.47 -18.17
C ALA A 227 1.18 -0.47 -18.48
N ILE A 228 1.37 0.83 -18.25
CA ILE A 228 0.40 1.86 -18.67
C ILE A 228 0.25 1.85 -20.20
N ALA A 229 1.36 1.79 -20.95
CA ALA A 229 1.34 1.69 -22.40
C ALA A 229 0.58 0.43 -22.87
N TRP A 230 0.80 -0.70 -22.20
CA TRP A 230 0.05 -1.93 -22.47
C TRP A 230 -1.46 -1.76 -22.23
N VAL A 231 -1.85 -1.11 -21.12
CA VAL A 231 -3.26 -0.81 -20.82
C VAL A 231 -3.86 0.07 -21.92
N ARG A 232 -3.17 1.13 -22.35
CA ARG A 232 -3.62 2.01 -23.44
C ARG A 232 -3.92 1.25 -24.73
N GLN A 233 -3.09 0.26 -25.05
CA GLN A 233 -3.15 -0.47 -26.31
C GLN A 233 -4.11 -1.66 -26.29
N HIS A 234 -4.28 -2.34 -25.15
CA HIS A 234 -4.93 -3.66 -25.12
C HIS A 234 -6.15 -3.74 -24.17
N ILE A 235 -6.34 -2.80 -23.24
CA ILE A 235 -7.34 -2.99 -22.17
C ILE A 235 -8.79 -2.98 -22.68
N GLU A 236 -9.03 -2.41 -23.87
CA GLU A 236 -10.35 -2.41 -24.49
C GLU A 236 -10.84 -3.83 -24.80
N GLU A 237 -9.94 -4.75 -25.16
CA GLU A 237 -10.24 -6.18 -25.36
C GLU A 237 -10.76 -6.86 -24.08
N TYR A 238 -10.41 -6.27 -22.93
CA TYR A 238 -10.82 -6.69 -21.60
C TYR A 238 -12.04 -5.89 -21.08
N GLY A 239 -12.62 -5.00 -21.90
CA GLY A 239 -13.75 -4.14 -21.57
C GLY A 239 -13.38 -2.89 -20.76
N GLY A 240 -12.08 -2.62 -20.58
CA GLY A 240 -11.58 -1.41 -19.95
C GLY A 240 -11.67 -0.19 -20.85
N ASP A 241 -11.61 0.98 -20.25
CA ASP A 241 -11.46 2.27 -20.90
C ASP A 241 -9.95 2.60 -20.96
N PRO A 242 -9.31 2.58 -22.14
CA PRO A 242 -7.91 2.96 -22.25
C PRO A 242 -7.67 4.43 -21.86
N ASP A 243 -8.71 5.28 -21.89
CA ASP A 243 -8.63 6.71 -21.62
C ASP A 243 -8.85 7.10 -20.16
N PHE A 244 -9.22 6.14 -19.31
CA PHE A 244 -9.45 6.37 -17.89
C PHE A 244 -8.68 5.38 -17.02
N ILE A 245 -7.45 5.76 -16.67
CA ILE A 245 -6.53 4.95 -15.86
C ILE A 245 -6.27 5.64 -14.53
N VAL A 246 -6.48 4.93 -13.43
CA VAL A 246 -6.04 5.34 -12.09
C VAL A 246 -4.95 4.37 -11.63
N VAL A 247 -3.82 4.90 -11.17
CA VAL A 247 -2.70 4.09 -10.67
C VAL A 247 -2.68 4.10 -9.15
N THR A 248 -2.39 2.96 -8.54
CA THR A 248 -2.34 2.84 -7.08
C THR A 248 -1.23 1.91 -6.61
N GLY A 249 -0.72 2.17 -5.41
CA GLY A 249 0.35 1.37 -4.82
C GLY A 249 0.66 1.76 -3.37
N GLY A 250 1.24 0.82 -2.62
CA GLY A 250 1.70 1.03 -1.25
C GLY A 250 3.23 1.11 -1.16
N SER A 251 3.78 1.98 -0.31
CA SER A 251 5.23 2.11 -0.08
C SER A 251 6.01 2.34 -1.39
N ALA A 252 6.88 1.41 -1.80
CA ALA A 252 7.61 1.44 -3.07
C ALA A 252 6.66 1.49 -4.29
N GLY A 253 5.52 0.78 -4.25
CA GLY A 253 4.53 0.86 -5.31
C GLY A 253 3.82 2.21 -5.34
N GLY A 254 3.62 2.82 -4.17
CA GLY A 254 3.09 4.18 -4.06
C GLY A 254 4.06 5.23 -4.61
N HIS A 255 5.36 5.07 -4.34
CA HIS A 255 6.42 5.87 -4.95
C HIS A 255 6.38 5.80 -6.48
N LEU A 256 6.34 4.59 -7.05
CA LEU A 256 6.25 4.39 -8.48
C LEU A 256 4.95 4.91 -9.09
N SER A 257 3.82 4.79 -8.37
CA SER A 257 2.53 5.33 -8.81
C SER A 257 2.55 6.86 -8.88
N LEU A 258 3.15 7.52 -7.89
CA LEU A 258 3.34 8.97 -7.90
C LEU A 258 4.23 9.40 -9.05
N LEU A 259 5.38 8.74 -9.24
CA LEU A 259 6.27 9.04 -10.37
C LEU A 259 5.53 8.89 -11.69
N ALA A 260 4.82 7.78 -11.90
CA ALA A 260 4.09 7.55 -13.15
C ALA A 260 3.09 8.67 -13.46
N GLY A 261 2.32 9.13 -12.46
CA GLY A 261 1.38 10.23 -12.65
C GLY A 261 2.04 11.60 -12.84
N LEU A 262 3.15 11.88 -12.16
CA LEU A 262 3.82 13.19 -12.21
C LEU A 262 4.77 13.34 -13.41
N THR A 263 5.06 12.26 -14.12
CA THR A 263 6.07 12.23 -15.19
C THR A 263 5.55 11.66 -16.52
N PRO A 264 4.33 11.97 -16.98
CA PRO A 264 3.75 11.33 -18.16
C PRO A 264 4.60 11.50 -19.43
N GLY A 265 5.34 12.61 -19.56
CA GLY A 265 6.23 12.91 -20.68
C GLY A 265 7.72 12.68 -20.45
N HIS A 266 8.14 11.95 -19.41
CA HIS A 266 9.56 11.70 -19.16
C HIS A 266 10.13 10.68 -20.15
N SER A 267 10.77 11.18 -21.21
CA SER A 267 11.28 10.40 -22.34
C SER A 267 12.27 9.32 -21.93
N ASP A 268 13.17 9.60 -20.99
CA ASP A 268 14.22 8.64 -20.58
C ASP A 268 13.65 7.37 -19.93
N TRP A 269 12.38 7.41 -19.49
CA TRP A 269 11.70 6.24 -18.94
C TRP A 269 10.76 5.55 -19.93
N GLN A 270 10.81 5.96 -21.21
CA GLN A 270 9.95 5.46 -22.28
C GLN A 270 10.71 4.92 -23.50
N GLU A 271 11.97 4.53 -23.30
CA GLU A 271 12.79 3.95 -24.38
C GLU A 271 12.10 2.73 -25.03
N GLY A 272 11.88 2.81 -26.34
CA GLY A 272 11.22 1.81 -27.17
C GLY A 272 9.68 1.88 -27.19
N PHE A 273 9.07 2.87 -26.55
CA PHE A 273 7.62 3.14 -26.57
C PHE A 273 7.30 4.63 -26.39
N GLU A 274 8.16 5.49 -26.93
CA GLU A 274 8.15 6.95 -26.79
C GLU A 274 6.86 7.57 -27.33
N GLY A 275 6.25 6.95 -28.35
CA GLY A 275 5.02 7.42 -28.99
C GLY A 275 3.74 7.15 -28.20
N VAL A 276 3.80 6.47 -27.04
CA VAL A 276 2.62 6.13 -26.24
C VAL A 276 2.43 7.13 -25.12
N ASP A 277 1.22 7.70 -25.03
CA ASP A 277 0.84 8.55 -23.90
C ASP A 277 0.72 7.71 -22.61
N THR A 278 1.51 8.08 -21.60
CA THR A 278 1.47 7.43 -20.27
C THR A 278 0.82 8.29 -19.20
N ALA A 279 0.13 9.37 -19.58
CA ALA A 279 -0.71 10.12 -18.66
C ALA A 279 -1.78 9.24 -18.02
N VAL A 280 -2.16 9.58 -16.79
CA VAL A 280 -3.17 8.85 -16.00
C VAL A 280 -4.10 9.85 -15.34
N GLN A 281 -5.35 9.47 -15.17
CA GLN A 281 -6.41 10.35 -14.68
C GLN A 281 -6.36 10.53 -13.17
N GLY A 282 -5.77 9.57 -12.44
CA GLY A 282 -5.64 9.65 -10.99
C GLY A 282 -4.51 8.80 -10.43
N VAL A 283 -4.01 9.20 -9.26
CA VAL A 283 -3.07 8.40 -8.47
C VAL A 283 -3.57 8.28 -7.03
N LEU A 284 -3.65 7.05 -6.54
CA LEU A 284 -3.91 6.72 -5.13
C LEU A 284 -2.66 6.07 -4.53
N ALA A 285 -1.83 6.88 -3.88
CA ALA A 285 -0.58 6.44 -3.27
C ALA A 285 -0.76 6.23 -1.77
N MET A 286 -0.56 5.00 -1.31
CA MET A 286 -0.62 4.65 0.10
C MET A 286 0.79 4.68 0.68
N TYR A 287 1.02 5.53 1.69
CA TYR A 287 2.29 5.66 2.43
C TYR A 287 3.54 5.65 1.52
N PRO A 288 3.53 6.45 0.44
CA PRO A 288 4.58 6.39 -0.56
C PRO A 288 5.92 6.90 0.00
N VAL A 289 7.01 6.42 -0.58
CA VAL A 289 8.28 7.14 -0.50
C VAL A 289 8.21 8.30 -1.49
N VAL A 290 8.37 9.54 -1.02
CA VAL A 290 8.16 10.75 -1.85
C VAL A 290 9.43 11.53 -2.16
N ASP A 291 10.51 11.23 -1.45
CA ASP A 291 11.77 11.97 -1.55
C ASP A 291 12.94 10.99 -1.36
N LEU A 292 13.66 10.67 -2.43
CA LEU A 292 14.86 9.84 -2.38
C LEU A 292 16.10 10.63 -1.95
N THR A 293 16.07 11.97 -1.99
CA THR A 293 17.19 12.83 -1.59
C THR A 293 17.17 13.19 -0.11
N ASN A 294 16.04 12.98 0.58
CA ASN A 294 15.87 13.30 1.99
C ASN A 294 16.22 14.76 2.32
N ARG A 295 15.94 15.68 1.39
CA ARG A 295 16.36 17.09 1.45
C ARG A 295 15.85 17.85 2.68
N HIS A 296 14.74 17.38 3.25
CA HIS A 296 14.11 17.99 4.42
C HIS A 296 14.43 17.26 5.74
N GLY A 297 15.35 16.29 5.73
CA GLY A 297 15.72 15.52 6.92
C GLY A 297 14.55 14.75 7.55
N ILE A 298 13.51 14.46 6.76
CA ILE A 298 12.30 13.75 7.21
C ILE A 298 12.65 12.31 7.60
N ARG A 299 13.54 11.66 6.84
CA ARG A 299 14.11 10.37 7.19
C ARG A 299 15.36 10.61 8.03
N GLN A 300 15.23 10.56 9.34
CA GLN A 300 16.34 10.79 10.27
C GLN A 300 17.31 9.59 10.40
N GLN A 301 17.38 8.71 9.39
CA GLN A 301 18.16 7.47 9.43
C GLN A 301 19.07 7.33 8.20
N ASP A 302 20.37 7.57 8.38
CA ASP A 302 21.40 7.48 7.32
C ASP A 302 21.46 6.11 6.63
N ARG A 303 21.03 5.05 7.33
CA ARG A 303 21.06 3.69 6.78
C ARG A 303 19.99 3.43 5.73
N MET A 304 18.85 4.13 5.73
CA MET A 304 17.87 4.04 4.64
C MET A 304 18.44 4.63 3.35
N ASP A 305 19.14 5.77 3.48
CA ASP A 305 19.83 6.40 2.36
C ASP A 305 20.95 5.47 1.84
N GLY A 306 21.71 4.85 2.74
CA GLY A 306 22.66 3.80 2.38
C GLY A 306 22.02 2.58 1.69
N PHE A 307 20.84 2.14 2.12
CA PHE A 307 20.08 1.06 1.48
C PHE A 307 19.64 1.43 0.06
N ILE A 308 19.04 2.61 -0.12
CA ILE A 308 18.59 3.13 -1.42
C ILE A 308 19.78 3.24 -2.37
N THR A 309 20.86 3.89 -1.94
CA THR A 309 22.08 4.08 -2.73
C THR A 309 22.74 2.76 -3.11
N ARG A 310 22.87 1.79 -2.18
CA ARG A 310 23.64 0.55 -2.44
C ARG A 310 22.83 -0.56 -3.12
N ARG A 311 21.54 -0.67 -2.81
CA ARG A 311 20.71 -1.80 -3.28
C ARG A 311 19.80 -1.40 -4.41
N ILE A 312 19.23 -0.19 -4.39
CA ILE A 312 18.16 0.22 -5.29
C ILE A 312 18.71 0.98 -6.50
N ILE A 313 19.41 2.09 -6.26
CA ILE A 313 19.97 2.95 -7.32
C ILE A 313 21.35 2.47 -7.78
N GLN A 314 22.14 1.90 -6.86
CA GLN A 314 23.51 1.42 -7.12
C GLN A 314 24.49 2.50 -7.58
N GLN A 315 24.16 3.77 -7.29
CA GLN A 315 24.97 4.96 -7.54
C GLN A 315 24.80 5.90 -6.35
N THR A 316 25.77 6.77 -6.09
CA THR A 316 25.67 7.74 -4.98
C THR A 316 24.99 9.02 -5.42
N ARG A 317 24.55 9.83 -4.46
CA ARG A 317 23.92 11.14 -4.75
C ARG A 317 24.91 12.10 -5.41
N GLU A 318 26.19 11.97 -5.09
CA GLU A 318 27.27 12.79 -5.65
C GLU A 318 27.54 12.43 -7.11
N THR A 319 27.51 11.13 -7.46
CA THR A 319 27.80 10.67 -8.82
C THR A 319 26.60 10.81 -9.76
N ALA A 320 25.37 10.68 -9.23
CA ALA A 320 24.15 10.66 -10.03
C ALA A 320 23.01 11.48 -9.42
N PRO A 321 23.21 12.79 -9.13
CA PRO A 321 22.22 13.61 -8.44
C PRO A 321 20.88 13.65 -9.16
N HIS A 322 20.89 13.66 -10.50
CA HIS A 322 19.69 13.66 -11.34
C HIS A 322 18.81 12.42 -11.10
N VAL A 323 19.39 11.22 -10.94
CA VAL A 323 18.63 9.98 -10.70
C VAL A 323 17.85 10.05 -9.38
N PHE A 324 18.43 10.65 -8.34
CA PHE A 324 17.75 10.82 -7.05
C PHE A 324 16.70 11.93 -7.11
N GLU A 325 16.99 13.03 -7.81
CA GLU A 325 16.05 14.14 -7.98
C GLU A 325 14.84 13.72 -8.83
N ASP A 326 15.06 13.14 -10.01
CA ASP A 326 13.98 12.66 -10.88
C ASP A 326 13.26 11.47 -10.24
N GLY A 327 13.98 10.64 -9.48
CA GLY A 327 13.36 9.58 -8.68
C GLY A 327 12.58 10.07 -7.46
N SER A 328 12.53 11.37 -7.17
CA SER A 328 11.79 11.93 -6.03
C SER A 328 10.48 12.58 -6.50
N PRO A 329 9.30 11.98 -6.25
CA PRO A 329 8.01 12.60 -6.58
C PRO A 329 7.87 14.07 -6.15
N ILE A 330 8.40 14.43 -4.99
CA ILE A 330 8.34 15.81 -4.47
C ILE A 330 9.03 16.83 -5.39
N SER A 331 10.06 16.42 -6.13
CA SER A 331 10.78 17.28 -7.07
C SER A 331 9.95 17.65 -8.29
N TRP A 332 8.95 16.85 -8.64
CA TRP A 332 8.10 17.09 -9.81
C TRP A 332 6.93 18.01 -9.52
N ILE A 333 6.37 17.93 -8.31
CA ILE A 333 5.26 18.80 -7.87
C ILE A 333 5.68 20.27 -7.90
N GLN A 334 6.96 20.56 -7.67
CA GLN A 334 7.51 21.92 -7.66
C GLN A 334 7.99 22.41 -9.03
N ARG A 335 8.00 21.57 -10.07
CA ARG A 335 8.43 21.97 -11.41
C ARG A 335 7.29 22.67 -12.16
N ASP A 336 7.61 23.81 -12.76
CA ASP A 336 6.68 24.56 -13.59
C ASP A 336 6.09 23.66 -14.70
N GLY A 337 4.76 23.65 -14.83
CA GLY A 337 4.04 22.88 -15.84
C GLY A 337 3.59 21.47 -15.42
N CYS A 338 4.04 20.93 -14.27
CA CYS A 338 3.59 19.61 -13.79
C CYS A 338 2.07 19.56 -13.57
N CYS A 339 1.47 20.66 -13.08
CA CYS A 339 0.02 20.77 -12.90
C CYS A 339 -0.79 20.87 -14.22
N ARG A 340 -0.15 21.11 -15.38
CA ARG A 340 -0.85 21.16 -16.68
C ARG A 340 -0.95 19.79 -17.37
N GLY A 341 -0.15 18.80 -16.95
CA GLY A 341 -0.15 17.44 -17.51
C GLY A 341 -0.29 16.31 -16.47
N GLY A 342 -0.25 16.62 -15.17
CA GLY A 342 -0.43 15.64 -14.10
C GLY A 342 -1.86 15.15 -13.95
N PRO A 343 -2.09 14.10 -13.13
CA PRO A 343 -3.43 13.54 -12.92
C PRO A 343 -4.37 14.58 -12.31
N ALA A 344 -5.63 14.54 -12.73
CA ALA A 344 -6.69 15.36 -12.15
C ALA A 344 -6.98 15.03 -10.67
N PHE A 345 -6.43 13.92 -10.16
CA PHE A 345 -6.61 13.50 -8.78
C PHE A 345 -5.33 12.87 -8.20
N LEU A 346 -4.81 13.45 -7.11
CA LEU A 346 -3.71 12.89 -6.33
C LEU A 346 -4.17 12.68 -4.89
N CYS A 347 -4.24 11.42 -4.44
CA CYS A 347 -4.52 11.09 -3.05
C CYS A 347 -3.33 10.37 -2.43
N CYS A 348 -2.69 11.04 -1.47
CA CYS A 348 -1.63 10.46 -0.66
C CYS A 348 -2.14 10.14 0.75
N SER A 349 -2.22 8.84 1.08
CA SER A 349 -2.47 8.42 2.46
C SER A 349 -1.16 8.36 3.24
N ARG A 350 -1.18 8.86 4.49
CA ARG A 350 -0.03 8.85 5.41
C ARG A 350 0.03 7.60 6.31
N TYR A 351 -0.74 6.56 6.02
CA TYR A 351 -0.80 5.35 6.88
C TYR A 351 -0.03 4.21 6.26
N PRO A 352 0.92 3.54 6.95
CA PRO A 352 0.63 3.11 8.30
C PRO A 352 1.49 3.82 9.36
N ARG A 353 0.86 4.22 10.48
CA ARG A 353 1.57 4.59 11.72
C ARG A 353 2.61 3.52 12.15
N PHE A 354 2.46 2.30 11.66
CA PHE A 354 3.33 1.14 11.85
C PHE A 354 4.74 1.27 11.26
N ALA A 355 4.99 2.22 10.34
CA ALA A 355 6.28 2.34 9.68
C ALA A 355 7.33 3.19 10.40
N GLY A 356 7.00 4.00 11.41
CA GLY A 356 7.99 4.83 12.13
C GLY A 356 8.79 5.84 11.27
N VAL A 357 8.64 5.82 9.94
CA VAL A 357 9.34 6.65 8.95
C VAL A 357 8.30 7.55 8.28
N GLY A 358 7.85 8.57 9.01
CA GLY A 358 6.88 9.53 8.50
C GLY A 358 6.93 10.84 9.26
N GLY A 359 7.83 11.74 8.84
CA GLY A 359 7.86 13.13 9.33
C GLY A 359 6.56 13.86 9.00
N ARG A 360 6.34 15.01 9.65
CA ARG A 360 5.20 15.90 9.41
C ARG A 360 5.25 16.47 7.99
N SER A 361 4.92 15.67 6.97
CA SER A 361 4.55 16.19 5.66
C SER A 361 3.05 16.45 5.62
N ALA A 362 2.71 17.61 5.07
CA ALA A 362 1.34 18.03 4.80
C ALA A 362 0.63 16.99 3.92
N PRO A 363 -0.70 16.86 4.01
CA PRO A 363 -1.45 16.12 3.00
C PRO A 363 -1.14 16.73 1.63
N LEU A 364 -0.46 15.97 0.77
CA LEU A 364 -0.34 16.27 -0.65
C LEU A 364 -1.66 15.85 -1.30
N CYS A 365 -2.68 16.68 -1.14
CA CYS A 365 -3.82 16.71 -2.05
C CYS A 365 -3.59 17.91 -2.97
N CYS A 366 -3.34 17.65 -4.25
CA CYS A 366 -3.56 18.63 -5.30
C CYS A 366 -4.98 18.44 -5.82
#